data_AF-A0A538PZQ0-F1
#
_entry.id   AF-A0A538PZQ0-F1
#
_cell.length_a   1.000
_cell.length_b   1.000
_cell.length_c   1.000
_cell.angle_alpha   90.00
_cell.angle_beta   90.00
_cell.angle_gamma   90.00
#
_symmetry.space_group_name_H-M   'P 1'
#
loop_
_entity.id
_entity.type
_entity.pdbx_description
1 polymer ?
#
loop_
_entity_poly.entity_id
_entity_poly.type
_entity_poly.pdbx_seq_one_letter_code
_entity_poly.pdbx_strand_id
1 'polypeptide(L)'
;MRISLLGLVALCLNACTDDATMTAQSSQQSSGSTTIPTTSGGFHGHYAVPVPADLVDASSFTMPEVDWSVVSGTATLHYELPIGLVGGLVPITLSGPLTSGATSVQLSGTNGTGTCTALSTVITCSESLANLGTLPISMTVVQQTAIANNVPVADATAVANLFPSDPIGTINFDLSAPVSDGGGSGSGSGSGGDGGGGGGGGHGRH
;
A
#
# COMPACT_ATOMS: atom_id res chain seq x y z
N MET A 1 76.12 -31.22 -9.29
CA MET A 1 75.57 -32.60 -9.28
C MET A 1 74.12 -32.48 -9.75
N ARG A 2 73.73 -32.99 -10.93
CA ARG A 2 73.38 -34.40 -11.22
C ARG A 2 72.29 -34.87 -10.23
N ILE A 3 71.05 -35.23 -10.58
CA ILE A 3 70.55 -36.01 -11.72
C ILE A 3 69.01 -35.83 -11.83
N SER A 4 68.53 -35.87 -13.08
CA SER A 4 67.14 -35.97 -13.54
C SER A 4 66.55 -37.38 -13.34
N LEU A 5 65.22 -37.51 -13.19
CA LEU A 5 64.39 -38.59 -13.80
C LEU A 5 62.91 -38.25 -13.54
N LEU A 6 62.15 -37.75 -14.52
CA LEU A 6 61.41 -38.50 -15.57
C LEU A 6 60.41 -39.51 -14.99
N GLY A 7 59.13 -39.14 -15.10
CA GLY A 7 57.97 -40.00 -14.90
C GLY A 7 56.81 -39.48 -15.75
N LEU A 8 56.92 -39.69 -17.06
CA LEU A 8 55.92 -39.41 -18.09
C LEU A 8 54.94 -40.58 -18.12
N VAL A 9 53.63 -40.35 -17.91
CA VAL A 9 52.57 -41.25 -18.39
C VAL A 9 51.49 -40.41 -19.06
N ALA A 10 51.15 -40.85 -20.26
CA ALA A 10 50.35 -40.22 -21.27
C ALA A 10 48.85 -40.57 -21.15
N LEU A 11 48.04 -39.59 -21.56
CA LEU A 11 46.71 -39.62 -22.21
C LEU A 11 45.71 -40.75 -21.87
N CYS A 12 44.50 -40.30 -21.50
CA CYS A 12 43.26 -40.73 -22.17
C CYS A 12 42.29 -39.54 -22.29
N LEU A 13 41.72 -39.41 -23.48
CA LEU A 13 40.81 -38.35 -23.93
C LEU A 13 39.35 -38.55 -23.46
N ASN A 14 38.60 -37.44 -23.55
CA ASN A 14 37.15 -37.30 -23.76
C ASN A 14 36.21 -37.55 -22.57
N ALA A 15 35.69 -36.46 -22.00
CA ALA A 15 34.29 -36.37 -21.58
C ALA A 15 33.81 -34.92 -21.73
N CYS A 16 32.57 -34.78 -22.19
CA CYS A 16 31.95 -33.63 -22.83
C CYS A 16 32.09 -32.29 -22.08
N THR A 17 32.46 -31.25 -22.83
CA THR A 17 32.03 -29.88 -22.57
C THR A 17 30.54 -29.78 -22.84
N ASP A 18 29.72 -30.01 -21.82
CA ASP A 18 28.37 -29.43 -21.79
C ASP A 18 28.55 -27.96 -21.43
N ASP A 19 28.68 -27.13 -22.47
CA ASP A 19 28.38 -25.71 -22.39
C ASP A 19 26.88 -25.58 -22.18
N ALA A 20 26.45 -25.82 -20.94
CA ALA A 20 25.15 -25.39 -20.47
C ALA A 20 25.25 -23.88 -20.32
N THR A 21 25.08 -23.19 -21.45
CA THR A 21 24.59 -21.83 -21.49
C THR A 21 23.26 -21.86 -20.73
N MET A 22 23.33 -21.63 -19.42
CA MET A 22 22.18 -21.26 -18.62
C MET A 22 21.72 -19.92 -19.17
N THR A 23 20.88 -19.96 -20.20
CA THR A 23 19.89 -18.94 -20.44
C THR A 23 19.09 -18.88 -19.15
N ALA A 24 19.49 -17.97 -18.27
CA ALA A 24 18.62 -17.46 -17.23
C ALA A 24 17.38 -16.96 -17.98
N GLN A 25 16.35 -17.81 -18.05
CA GLN A 25 15.00 -17.37 -18.31
C GLN A 25 14.65 -16.50 -17.10
N SER A 26 15.09 -15.24 -17.16
CA SER A 26 14.44 -14.17 -16.45
C SER A 26 12.99 -14.27 -16.85
N SER A 27 12.17 -14.80 -15.96
CA SER A 27 10.74 -14.65 -15.98
C SER A 27 10.48 -13.14 -15.94
N GLN A 28 10.49 -12.51 -17.11
CA GLN A 28 9.88 -11.21 -17.31
C GLN A 28 8.39 -11.46 -17.11
N GLN A 29 7.98 -11.49 -15.83
CA GLN A 29 6.61 -11.27 -15.46
C GLN A 29 6.27 -9.94 -16.10
N SER A 30 5.44 -10.02 -17.16
CA SER A 30 4.99 -8.87 -17.92
C SER A 30 4.21 -7.99 -16.95
N SER A 31 4.91 -7.08 -16.29
CA SER A 31 4.36 -6.03 -15.44
C SER A 31 3.63 -5.07 -16.36
N GLY A 32 2.44 -5.47 -16.80
CA GLY A 32 1.55 -4.64 -17.60
C GLY A 32 1.10 -3.47 -16.74
N SER A 33 1.89 -2.40 -16.75
CA SER A 33 1.54 -1.16 -16.08
C SER A 33 0.19 -0.69 -16.59
N THR A 34 -0.78 -0.54 -15.69
CA THR A 34 -2.11 -0.04 -16.02
C THR A 34 -2.19 1.45 -15.75
N THR A 35 -3.11 2.13 -16.42
CA THR A 35 -3.40 3.54 -16.14
C THR A 35 -3.92 3.67 -14.72
N ILE A 36 -3.43 4.65 -13.97
CA ILE A 36 -3.94 4.97 -12.63
C ILE A 36 -5.42 5.35 -12.77
N PRO A 37 -6.34 4.65 -12.11
CA PRO A 37 -7.76 4.95 -12.21
C PRO A 37 -8.10 6.32 -11.62
N THR A 38 -9.09 6.98 -12.22
CA THR A 38 -9.64 8.25 -11.72
C THR A 38 -10.78 8.03 -10.72
N THR A 39 -10.93 6.82 -10.19
CA THR A 39 -11.90 6.49 -9.15
C THR A 39 -11.49 7.16 -7.84
N SER A 40 -12.48 7.47 -6.99
CA SER A 40 -12.26 8.00 -5.64
C SER A 40 -13.02 7.14 -4.63
N GLY A 41 -12.50 7.02 -3.42
CA GLY A 41 -13.10 6.26 -2.32
C GLY A 41 -12.10 5.94 -1.20
N GLY A 42 -12.61 5.34 -0.12
CA GLY A 42 -11.80 4.71 0.92
C GLY A 42 -11.57 3.24 0.57
N PHE A 43 -10.33 2.77 0.73
CA PHE A 43 -9.92 1.40 0.40
C PHE A 43 -9.15 0.76 1.54
N HIS A 44 -9.24 -0.57 1.65
CA HIS A 44 -8.33 -1.30 2.54
C HIS A 44 -6.92 -1.31 1.95
N GLY A 45 -5.92 -1.21 2.83
CA GLY A 45 -4.52 -1.15 2.40
C GLY A 45 -3.55 -1.85 3.32
N HIS A 46 -2.29 -1.84 2.91
CA HIS A 46 -1.16 -2.34 3.65
C HIS A 46 0.00 -1.36 3.56
N TYR A 47 0.60 -1.05 4.70
CA TYR A 47 1.83 -0.27 4.81
C TYR A 47 3.00 -1.22 5.05
N ALA A 48 4.09 -1.06 4.31
CA ALA A 48 5.32 -1.82 4.52
C ALA A 48 6.50 -0.88 4.73
N VAL A 49 7.31 -1.16 5.75
CA VAL A 49 8.59 -0.48 6.00
C VAL A 49 9.72 -1.34 5.44
N PRO A 50 10.61 -0.80 4.59
CA PRO A 50 11.82 -1.50 4.20
C PRO A 50 12.71 -1.76 5.42
N VAL A 51 13.00 -3.02 5.69
CA VAL A 51 13.81 -3.45 6.85
C VAL A 51 14.74 -4.59 6.45
N PRO A 52 15.77 -4.89 7.28
CA PRO A 52 16.53 -6.12 7.17
C PRO A 52 15.67 -7.39 7.20
N ALA A 53 16.17 -8.48 6.61
CA ALA A 53 15.39 -9.71 6.37
C ALA A 53 14.82 -10.36 7.65
N ASP A 54 15.49 -10.19 8.80
CA ASP A 54 15.07 -10.69 10.10
C ASP A 54 13.87 -9.95 10.70
N LEU A 55 13.50 -8.77 10.17
CA LEU A 55 12.39 -7.95 10.66
C LEU A 55 11.19 -7.89 9.69
N VAL A 56 11.25 -8.57 8.54
CA VAL A 56 10.23 -8.47 7.47
C VAL A 56 8.83 -8.83 7.96
N ASP A 57 8.70 -9.85 8.82
CA ASP A 57 7.40 -10.27 9.35
C ASP A 57 6.77 -9.22 10.29
N ALA A 58 7.57 -8.33 10.86
CA ALA A 58 7.12 -7.24 11.73
C ALA A 58 7.00 -5.89 11.01
N SER A 59 7.36 -5.80 9.72
CA SER A 59 7.40 -4.54 8.98
C SER A 59 6.19 -4.26 8.09
N SER A 60 5.20 -5.18 8.10
CA SER A 60 3.94 -5.01 7.39
C SER A 60 2.79 -4.72 8.35
N PHE A 61 1.99 -3.72 8.01
CA PHE A 61 0.88 -3.26 8.82
C PHE A 61 -0.37 -3.20 7.96
N THR A 62 -1.48 -3.77 8.46
CA THR A 62 -2.78 -3.60 7.81
C THR A 62 -3.30 -2.20 8.09
N MET A 63 -3.83 -1.54 7.06
CA MET A 63 -4.45 -0.23 7.15
C MET A 63 -5.96 -0.40 6.95
N PRO A 64 -6.78 0.00 7.93
CA PRO A 64 -8.23 -0.15 7.83
C PRO A 64 -8.81 0.70 6.69
N GLU A 65 -8.19 1.84 6.40
CA GLU A 65 -8.66 2.78 5.40
C GLU A 65 -7.49 3.58 4.81
N VAL A 66 -7.52 3.73 3.50
CA VAL A 66 -6.67 4.59 2.67
C VAL A 66 -7.60 5.37 1.77
N ASP A 67 -7.63 6.68 1.94
CA ASP A 67 -8.45 7.58 1.15
C ASP A 67 -7.70 7.95 -0.13
N TRP A 68 -8.30 7.59 -1.26
CA TRP A 68 -7.82 7.99 -2.58
C TRP A 68 -8.88 8.84 -3.25
N SER A 69 -8.51 10.04 -3.69
CA SER A 69 -9.42 10.93 -4.43
C SER A 69 -8.76 11.50 -5.67
N VAL A 70 -9.56 11.64 -6.73
CA VAL A 70 -9.16 12.28 -7.98
C VAL A 70 -10.19 13.32 -8.34
N VAL A 71 -9.84 14.60 -8.12
CA VAL A 71 -10.73 15.73 -8.36
C VAL A 71 -10.05 16.69 -9.33
N SER A 72 -10.72 16.99 -10.44
CA SER A 72 -10.24 17.97 -11.45
C SER A 72 -8.80 17.71 -11.93
N GLY A 73 -8.42 16.45 -12.10
CA GLY A 73 -7.06 16.07 -12.55
C GLY A 73 -5.99 16.14 -11.46
N THR A 74 -6.38 16.23 -10.19
CA THR A 74 -5.47 16.14 -9.04
C THR A 74 -5.77 14.86 -8.27
N ALA A 75 -4.78 14.00 -8.14
CA ALA A 75 -4.83 12.86 -7.23
C ALA A 75 -4.41 13.29 -5.83
N THR A 76 -5.13 12.80 -4.81
CA THR A 76 -4.81 12.99 -3.40
C THR A 76 -4.90 11.66 -2.68
N LEU A 77 -3.82 11.31 -1.99
CA LEU A 77 -3.70 10.17 -1.09
C LEU A 77 -3.73 10.70 0.34
N HIS A 78 -4.65 10.18 1.15
CA HIS A 78 -4.76 10.48 2.57
C HIS A 78 -4.83 9.18 3.37
N TYR A 79 -4.09 9.12 4.47
CA TYR A 79 -4.09 7.97 5.38
C TYR A 79 -3.46 8.33 6.72
N GLU A 80 -3.55 7.44 7.70
CA GLU A 80 -2.83 7.54 8.96
C GLU A 80 -1.70 6.51 9.03
N LEU A 81 -0.49 6.91 9.45
CA LEU A 81 0.59 5.96 9.67
C LEU A 81 0.15 4.90 10.71
N PRO A 82 0.51 3.62 10.52
CA PRO A 82 0.06 2.55 11.39
C PRO A 82 0.40 2.82 12.86
N ILE A 83 -0.59 2.69 13.75
CA ILE A 83 -0.38 2.90 15.18
C ILE A 83 0.65 1.93 15.77
N GLY A 84 0.76 0.72 15.20
CA GLY A 84 1.79 -0.27 15.54
C GLY A 84 3.21 0.12 15.11
N LEU A 85 3.36 1.15 14.27
CA LEU A 85 4.65 1.68 13.82
C LEU A 85 5.03 2.94 14.60
N VAL A 86 4.10 3.90 14.70
CA VAL A 86 4.40 5.24 15.24
C VAL A 86 3.85 5.49 16.64
N GLY A 87 3.00 4.61 17.18
CA GLY A 87 2.48 4.71 18.54
C GLY A 87 1.46 5.83 18.77
N GLY A 88 0.86 6.35 17.70
CA GLY A 88 -0.16 7.42 17.75
C GLY A 88 -0.77 7.67 16.38
N LEU A 89 -1.64 8.68 16.28
CA LEU A 89 -2.24 9.09 15.02
C LEU A 89 -1.33 10.11 14.33
N VAL A 90 -0.83 9.76 13.14
CA VAL A 90 -0.02 10.66 12.31
C VAL A 90 -0.64 10.68 10.91
N PRO A 91 -1.44 11.70 10.57
CA PRO A 91 -2.06 11.80 9.26
C PRO A 91 -1.02 12.20 8.22
N ILE A 92 -1.12 11.57 7.05
CA ILE A 92 -0.32 11.88 5.87
C ILE A 92 -1.27 12.27 4.75
N THR A 93 -0.94 13.35 4.04
CA THR A 93 -1.68 13.81 2.88
C THR A 93 -0.69 14.20 1.80
N LEU A 94 -0.78 13.52 0.65
CA LEU A 94 0.06 13.79 -0.51
C LEU A 94 -0.84 14.03 -1.71
N SER A 95 -0.56 15.09 -2.47
CA SER A 95 -1.32 15.43 -3.67
C SER A 95 -0.41 15.72 -4.86
N GLY A 96 -0.94 15.52 -6.07
CA GLY A 96 -0.22 15.81 -7.31
C GLY A 96 -1.09 15.74 -8.54
N PRO A 97 -0.66 16.33 -9.67
CA PRO A 97 -1.41 16.30 -10.91
C PRO A 97 -1.44 14.90 -11.51
N LEU A 98 -2.63 14.40 -11.83
CA LEU A 98 -2.86 13.14 -12.54
C LEU A 98 -3.33 13.44 -13.97
N THR A 99 -2.43 13.24 -14.94
CA THR A 99 -2.79 13.36 -16.36
C THR A 99 -3.58 12.14 -16.80
N SER A 100 -4.58 12.34 -17.67
CA SER A 100 -5.34 11.22 -18.23
C SER A 100 -4.42 10.20 -18.91
N GLY A 101 -4.62 8.91 -18.59
CA GLY A 101 -3.79 7.82 -19.11
C GLY A 101 -2.41 7.66 -18.45
N ALA A 102 -2.08 8.43 -17.42
CA ALA A 102 -0.85 8.25 -16.67
C ALA A 102 -0.83 6.89 -15.97
N THR A 103 0.31 6.22 -16.00
CA THR A 103 0.56 4.95 -15.28
C THR A 103 1.34 5.14 -13.98
N SER A 104 1.87 6.35 -13.77
CA SER A 104 2.53 6.79 -12.55
C SER A 104 2.13 8.22 -12.24
N VAL A 105 2.03 8.55 -10.94
CA VAL A 105 1.80 9.91 -10.46
C VAL A 105 2.76 10.21 -9.33
N GLN A 106 3.31 11.43 -9.36
CA GLN A 106 4.11 11.97 -8.28
C GLN A 106 3.23 12.81 -7.36
N LEU A 107 3.28 12.49 -6.07
CA LEU A 107 2.54 13.15 -5.02
C LEU A 107 3.51 13.84 -4.06
N SER A 108 3.06 14.94 -3.46
CA SER A 108 3.84 15.71 -2.50
C SER A 108 2.93 16.32 -1.45
N GLY A 109 3.49 16.53 -0.26
CA GLY A 109 2.81 17.20 0.85
C GLY A 109 3.81 17.74 1.86
N THR A 110 3.31 18.26 2.97
CA THR A 110 4.14 18.75 4.09
C THR A 110 5.03 17.67 4.69
N ASN A 111 4.54 16.43 4.64
CA ASN A 111 5.16 15.27 5.26
C ASN A 111 6.05 14.46 4.32
N GLY A 112 6.26 14.90 3.07
CA GLY A 112 7.17 14.22 2.15
C GLY A 112 6.64 14.11 0.72
N THR A 113 7.14 13.10 0.01
CA THR A 113 6.77 12.79 -1.38
C THR A 113 6.45 11.31 -1.54
N GLY A 114 5.71 10.99 -2.60
CA GLY A 114 5.41 9.61 -2.97
C GLY A 114 5.26 9.44 -4.47
N THR A 115 5.75 8.32 -4.99
CA THR A 115 5.53 7.89 -6.37
C THR A 115 4.53 6.73 -6.36
N CYS A 116 3.36 6.95 -6.93
CA CYS A 116 2.35 5.91 -7.09
C CYS A 116 2.37 5.32 -8.50
N THR A 117 2.14 4.02 -8.59
CA THR A 117 1.96 3.26 -9.83
C THR A 117 0.77 2.33 -9.70
N ALA A 118 0.12 2.00 -10.82
CA ALA A 118 -0.99 1.04 -10.84
C ALA A 118 -0.61 -0.23 -11.58
N LEU A 119 -1.02 -1.36 -11.01
CA LEU A 119 -0.99 -2.67 -11.63
C LEU A 119 -2.35 -3.35 -11.41
N SER A 120 -3.11 -3.51 -12.49
CA SER A 120 -4.51 -3.95 -12.41
C SER A 120 -5.32 -2.99 -11.52
N THR A 121 -5.90 -3.47 -10.41
CA THR A 121 -6.67 -2.69 -9.44
C THR A 121 -5.85 -2.21 -8.24
N VAL A 122 -4.59 -2.63 -8.12
CA VAL A 122 -3.73 -2.27 -6.99
C VAL A 122 -2.94 -1.02 -7.32
N ILE A 123 -3.01 -0.03 -6.44
CA ILE A 123 -2.11 1.12 -6.45
C ILE A 123 -1.01 0.87 -5.41
N THR A 124 0.24 1.04 -5.85
CA THR A 124 1.43 0.98 -5.01
C THR A 124 2.09 2.34 -4.98
N CYS A 125 2.21 2.93 -3.80
CA CYS A 125 2.88 4.21 -3.56
C CYS A 125 4.16 3.99 -2.76
N SER A 126 5.32 4.27 -3.36
CA SER A 126 6.60 4.32 -2.65
C SER A 126 6.81 5.74 -2.14
N GLU A 127 7.03 5.90 -0.84
CA GLU A 127 7.06 7.20 -0.18
C GLU A 127 8.41 7.47 0.48
N SER A 128 8.78 8.75 0.53
CA SER A 128 9.88 9.27 1.32
C SER A 128 9.30 10.38 2.20
N LEU A 129 9.11 10.08 3.48
CA LEU A 129 8.51 11.00 4.41
C LEU A 129 9.56 11.88 5.09
N ALA A 130 9.13 13.03 5.59
CA ALA A 130 9.96 13.98 6.33
C ALA A 130 9.05 14.80 7.25
N ASN A 131 9.65 15.54 8.19
CA ASN A 131 8.92 16.47 9.05
C ASN A 131 7.80 15.80 9.89
N LEU A 132 7.97 14.53 10.26
CA LEU A 132 6.99 13.78 11.06
C LEU A 132 7.05 14.10 12.56
N GLY A 133 7.97 14.96 12.98
CA GLY A 133 8.24 15.24 14.39
C GLY A 133 8.99 14.10 15.08
N THR A 134 8.86 14.02 16.40
CA THR A 134 9.49 12.96 17.20
C THR A 134 8.69 11.67 17.07
N LEU A 135 9.32 10.65 16.51
CA LEU A 135 8.76 9.30 16.38
C LEU A 135 9.64 8.27 17.10
N PRO A 136 9.05 7.18 17.63
CA PRO A 136 7.60 6.99 17.78
C PRO A 136 7.01 7.93 18.86
N ILE A 137 5.73 8.27 18.73
CA ILE A 137 4.99 9.09 19.70
C ILE A 137 4.89 8.36 21.05
N SER A 138 4.63 7.05 21.00
CA SER A 138 4.56 6.21 22.20
C SER A 138 5.02 4.80 21.90
N MET A 139 6.22 4.46 22.39
CA MET A 139 6.70 3.08 22.30
C MET A 139 5.81 2.10 23.07
N THR A 140 5.16 2.54 24.15
CA THR A 140 4.19 1.71 24.89
C THR A 140 3.03 1.28 24.00
N VAL A 141 2.51 2.19 23.16
CA VAL A 141 1.40 1.88 22.24
C VAL A 141 1.86 0.93 21.12
N VAL A 142 3.07 1.12 20.59
CA VAL A 142 3.68 0.18 19.63
C VAL A 142 3.72 -1.23 20.23
N GLN A 143 4.24 -1.38 21.45
CA GLN A 143 4.36 -2.67 22.12
C GLN A 143 2.99 -3.31 22.42
N GLN A 144 2.01 -2.53 22.86
CA GLN A 144 0.64 -3.02 23.10
C GLN A 144 -0.03 -3.48 21.80
N THR A 145 0.17 -2.73 20.70
CA THR A 145 -0.37 -3.09 19.38
C THR A 145 0.28 -4.38 18.86
N ALA A 146 1.59 -4.55 19.06
CA ALA A 146 2.30 -5.78 18.70
C ALA A 146 1.72 -7.00 19.43
N ILE A 147 1.47 -6.90 20.74
CA ILE A 147 0.83 -7.97 21.52
C ILE A 147 -0.57 -8.29 20.97
N ALA A 148 -1.38 -7.26 20.71
CA ALA A 148 -2.75 -7.44 20.19
C ALA A 148 -2.77 -8.15 18.84
N ASN A 149 -1.75 -7.92 18.01
CA ASN A 149 -1.64 -8.49 16.67
C ASN A 149 -0.79 -9.77 16.61
N ASN A 150 -0.35 -10.31 17.76
CA ASN A 150 0.54 -11.48 17.85
C ASN A 150 1.88 -11.31 17.10
N VAL A 151 2.41 -10.08 17.04
CA VAL A 151 3.75 -9.78 16.52
C VAL A 151 4.74 -9.78 17.69
N PRO A 152 5.95 -10.37 17.56
CA PRO A 152 6.97 -10.27 18.59
C PRO A 152 7.27 -8.81 18.96
N VAL A 153 7.14 -8.49 20.25
CA VAL A 153 7.29 -7.11 20.74
C VAL A 153 8.69 -6.54 20.46
N ALA A 154 9.72 -7.39 20.52
CA ALA A 154 11.10 -7.01 20.21
C ALA A 154 11.25 -6.54 18.76
N ASP A 155 10.67 -7.29 17.81
CA ASP A 155 10.78 -7.01 16.38
C ASP A 155 9.98 -5.75 16.02
N ALA A 156 8.74 -5.64 16.52
CA ALA A 156 7.93 -4.43 16.35
C ALA A 156 8.62 -3.17 16.90
N THR A 157 9.27 -3.29 18.07
CA THR A 157 10.06 -2.19 18.66
C THR A 157 11.28 -1.85 17.79
N ALA A 158 11.94 -2.85 17.20
CA ALA A 158 13.08 -2.63 16.31
C ALA A 158 12.66 -1.88 15.04
N VAL A 159 11.57 -2.31 14.39
CA VAL A 159 11.01 -1.61 13.21
C VAL A 159 10.63 -0.17 13.55
N ALA A 160 9.92 0.06 14.66
CA ALA A 160 9.53 1.40 15.10
C ALA A 160 10.73 2.32 15.42
N ASN A 161 11.86 1.77 15.86
CA ASN A 161 13.09 2.53 16.10
C ASN A 161 13.87 2.84 14.81
N LEU A 162 13.73 2.01 13.77
CA LEU A 162 14.40 2.22 12.47
C LEU A 162 13.69 3.31 11.67
N PHE A 163 12.36 3.31 11.66
CA PHE A 163 11.54 4.17 10.82
C PHE A 163 11.87 5.68 10.88
N PRO A 164 12.17 6.31 12.03
CA PRO A 164 12.49 7.74 12.07
C PRO A 164 13.80 8.11 11.36
N SER A 165 14.72 7.15 11.21
CA SER A 165 16.03 7.38 10.59
C SER A 165 15.96 7.34 9.07
N ASP A 166 15.06 6.51 8.55
CA ASP A 166 14.81 6.35 7.11
C ASP A 166 13.30 6.13 6.90
N PRO A 167 12.49 7.20 6.96
CA PRO A 167 11.03 7.12 6.95
C PRO A 167 10.51 6.88 5.52
N ILE A 168 10.96 5.78 4.94
CA ILE A 168 10.52 5.23 3.66
C ILE A 168 9.43 4.21 3.95
N GLY A 169 8.38 4.25 3.15
CA GLY A 169 7.29 3.31 3.22
C GLY A 169 6.77 2.93 1.86
N THR A 170 6.07 1.81 1.79
CA THR A 170 5.29 1.42 0.63
C THR A 170 3.85 1.17 1.04
N ILE A 171 2.93 1.86 0.40
CA ILE A 171 1.49 1.66 0.59
C ILE A 171 0.96 0.90 -0.60
N ASN A 172 0.22 -0.16 -0.33
CA ASN A 172 -0.55 -0.90 -1.32
C ASN A 172 -2.01 -0.85 -0.93
N PHE A 173 -2.89 -0.45 -1.84
CA PHE A 173 -4.33 -0.52 -1.63
C PHE A 173 -5.03 -0.98 -2.91
N ASP A 174 -6.12 -1.72 -2.74
CA ASP A 174 -6.85 -2.34 -3.84
C ASP A 174 -8.16 -1.61 -4.09
N LEU A 175 -8.30 -1.03 -5.29
CA LEU A 175 -9.49 -0.31 -5.72
C LEU A 175 -10.73 -1.21 -5.84
N SER A 176 -10.55 -2.54 -5.86
CA SER A 176 -11.64 -3.52 -5.86
C SER A 176 -12.12 -3.89 -4.46
N ALA A 177 -11.45 -3.40 -3.41
CA ALA A 177 -11.77 -3.64 -2.00
C ALA A 177 -12.13 -2.33 -1.28
N PRO A 178 -13.25 -1.66 -1.66
CA PRO A 178 -13.69 -0.45 -1.00
C PRO A 178 -14.03 -0.74 0.47
N VAL A 179 -13.73 0.22 1.34
CA VAL A 179 -14.26 0.20 2.71
C VAL A 179 -15.77 0.29 2.60
N SER A 180 -16.48 -0.59 3.30
CA SER A 180 -17.94 -0.55 3.30
C SER A 180 -18.39 0.73 4.01
N ASP A 181 -18.79 1.74 3.25
CA ASP A 181 -19.56 2.85 3.78
C ASP A 181 -20.78 2.22 4.48
N GLY A 182 -20.88 2.34 5.80
CA GLY A 182 -22.03 1.84 6.58
C GLY A 182 -23.37 2.51 6.24
N GLY A 183 -23.51 3.09 5.04
CA GLY A 183 -24.72 3.68 4.48
C GLY A 183 -25.67 2.62 3.96
N GLY A 184 -26.44 2.03 4.88
CA GLY A 184 -27.60 1.21 4.55
C GLY A 184 -28.53 1.93 3.57
N SER A 185 -28.52 1.52 2.31
CA SER A 185 -29.56 1.84 1.35
C SER A 185 -30.80 1.03 1.71
N GLY A 186 -31.58 1.55 2.66
CA GLY A 186 -32.93 1.10 2.94
C GLY A 186 -33.78 1.26 1.68
N SER A 187 -33.82 0.21 0.87
CA SER A 187 -34.71 0.09 -0.29
C SER A 187 -36.13 -0.16 0.22
N GLY A 188 -36.77 0.89 0.71
CA GLY A 188 -38.20 0.91 1.00
C GLY A 188 -38.96 1.26 -0.28
N SER A 189 -39.34 0.24 -1.03
CA SER A 189 -40.21 0.33 -2.20
C SER A 189 -41.52 1.06 -1.89
N GLY A 190 -41.97 1.90 -2.82
CA GLY A 190 -43.02 2.88 -2.60
C GLY A 190 -44.46 2.41 -2.70
N SER A 191 -45.36 3.41 -2.66
CA SER A 191 -46.71 3.49 -3.22
C SER A 191 -47.10 4.97 -3.01
N GLY A 192 -47.16 5.84 -4.01
CA GLY A 192 -48.14 5.80 -5.09
C GLY A 192 -49.48 6.33 -4.57
N GLY A 193 -49.80 7.61 -4.82
CA GLY A 193 -51.04 8.22 -4.35
C GLY A 193 -51.19 9.69 -4.74
N ASP A 194 -51.34 9.95 -6.04
CA ASP A 194 -51.82 11.21 -6.60
C ASP A 194 -53.33 11.43 -6.39
N GLY A 195 -53.76 12.69 -6.38
CA GLY A 195 -55.16 13.14 -6.56
C GLY A 195 -55.69 13.92 -5.35
N GLY A 196 -55.79 15.26 -5.38
CA GLY A 196 -56.86 16.03 -6.06
C GLY A 196 -58.11 16.05 -5.16
N GLY A 197 -58.81 17.13 -4.82
CA GLY A 197 -58.85 18.54 -5.16
C GLY A 197 -60.17 19.09 -4.56
N GLY A 198 -60.20 20.38 -4.20
CA GLY A 198 -61.38 21.26 -4.19
C GLY A 198 -62.64 20.94 -3.36
N GLY A 199 -63.21 21.99 -2.74
CA GLY A 199 -64.67 22.11 -2.55
C GLY A 199 -65.11 22.51 -1.14
N GLY A 200 -65.70 23.70 -1.01
CA GLY A 200 -66.20 24.27 0.25
C GLY A 200 -67.67 24.00 0.58
N GLY A 201 -68.16 24.77 1.57
CA GLY A 201 -69.55 24.81 2.07
C GLY A 201 -69.79 23.78 3.18
N GLY A 202 -70.47 24.03 4.30
CA GLY A 202 -71.39 25.07 4.75
C GLY A 202 -72.46 24.39 5.63
N HIS A 203 -72.86 25.02 6.76
CA HIS A 203 -73.98 24.67 7.67
C HIS A 203 -73.85 23.33 8.44
N GLY A 204 -74.32 23.14 9.68
CA GLY A 204 -75.03 23.96 10.66
C GLY A 204 -75.36 23.09 11.90
N ARG A 205 -75.62 23.77 13.03
CA ARG A 205 -76.42 23.37 14.21
C ARG A 205 -76.29 21.94 14.77
N HIS A 206 -75.86 21.84 16.02
CA HIS A 206 -76.75 21.56 17.17
C HIS A 206 -76.10 22.03 18.46
#